data_AF-A0A936KZ41-F1
#
_entry.id   AF-A0A936KZ41-F1
#
_cell.length_a   1.000
_cell.length_b   1.000
_cell.length_c   1.000
_cell.angle_alpha   90.00
_cell.angle_beta   90.00
_cell.angle_gamma   90.00
#
_symmetry.space_group_name_H-M   'P 1'
#
loop_
_entity.id
_entity.type
_entity.pdbx_description
1 polymer ?
#
loop_
_entity_poly.entity_id
_entity_poly.type
_entity_poly.pdbx_seq_one_letter_code
_entity_poly.pdbx_strand_id
1 'polypeptide(L)'
;MRNLSAILFSIIAIILALASCSKEPEVIIENYSDSLSGYIFKGPFQKGAKVCLQVLNDNLVPVGKPECLIVENDLSHFKFVDINASSTYVLLTASGNFFNEYSNTISDDTLSLRALVDLKDHSKVTISLVTDMLYARTLTYVRKNYTPSQAHKKAVAELCALYGYNSEATDFYDIDFMNYYYQNELLVAASFFVVNKASNTAVVKSNFNALLKDFEDNGKVDDKDRITSFKTNLDTNELASFILNLKNYYADKGQPFYEPELKSVLGAFLSINSLYEFEKTLIEYPIKAKFFNLLSDTLLQINADSYSIAVNLPADNSIQIIFEIDTGDFALTSDVNGWLVSDKTANGFTLTTQRENLLLDQHIILKNSGKGSFYVFENNAVIPRRIVIEWGLKK
;
A
#
# COMPACT_ATOMS: atom_id res chain seq x y z
N MET A 1 -18.75 46.76 68.33
CA MET A 1 -19.65 46.08 67.37
C MET A 1 -19.15 46.09 65.92
N ARG A 2 -18.56 47.18 65.39
CA ARG A 2 -18.03 47.24 64.00
C ARG A 2 -16.91 46.24 63.66
N ASN A 3 -16.04 45.87 64.61
CA ASN A 3 -14.93 44.94 64.34
C ASN A 3 -15.34 43.46 64.41
N LEU A 4 -16.44 43.15 65.10
CA LEU A 4 -16.93 41.77 65.21
C LEU A 4 -17.61 41.30 63.92
N SER A 5 -18.31 42.20 63.22
CA SER A 5 -18.93 41.88 61.93
C SER A 5 -17.91 41.71 60.81
N ALA A 6 -16.80 42.46 60.84
CA ALA A 6 -15.72 42.33 59.87
C ALA A 6 -14.97 40.99 60.02
N ILE A 7 -14.72 40.56 61.26
CA ILE A 7 -14.10 39.25 61.53
C ILE A 7 -15.04 38.10 61.12
N LEU A 8 -16.34 38.23 61.38
CA LEU A 8 -17.33 37.24 60.98
C LEU A 8 -17.44 37.11 59.44
N PHE A 9 -17.39 38.23 58.72
CA PHE A 9 -17.36 38.23 57.24
C PHE A 9 -16.10 37.59 56.67
N SER A 10 -14.93 37.85 57.27
CA SER A 10 -13.67 37.24 56.83
C SER A 10 -13.62 35.73 57.08
N ILE A 11 -14.20 35.25 58.18
CA ILE A 11 -14.27 33.81 58.48
C ILE A 11 -15.24 33.10 57.52
N ILE A 12 -16.38 33.71 57.20
CA ILE A 12 -17.35 33.17 56.23
C ILE A 12 -16.74 33.11 54.82
N ALA A 13 -15.97 34.12 54.40
CA ALA A 13 -15.28 34.14 53.12
C ALA A 13 -14.19 33.06 53.00
N ILE A 14 -13.48 32.75 54.09
CA ILE A 14 -12.47 31.68 54.14
C ILE A 14 -13.13 30.29 54.12
N ILE A 15 -14.29 30.12 54.77
CA ILE A 15 -15.06 28.86 54.73
C ILE A 15 -15.65 28.62 53.33
N LEU A 16 -16.11 29.66 52.63
CA LEU A 16 -16.58 29.57 51.24
C LEU A 16 -15.44 29.28 50.25
N ALA A 17 -14.22 29.77 50.50
CA ALA A 17 -13.05 29.49 49.67
C ALA A 17 -12.53 28.04 49.82
N LEU A 18 -12.76 27.40 50.97
CA LEU A 18 -12.37 26.01 51.22
C LEU A 18 -13.43 24.98 50.79
N ALA A 19 -14.65 25.43 50.43
CA ALA A 19 -15.73 24.56 49.94
C ALA A 19 -15.70 24.35 48.40
N SER A 20 -14.79 25.02 47.67
CA SER A 20 -14.63 24.85 46.23
C SER A 20 -13.67 23.70 45.87
N CYS A 21 -13.78 22.57 46.57
CA CYS A 21 -13.22 21.32 46.11
C CYS A 21 -14.33 20.59 45.35
N SER A 22 -14.54 21.00 44.09
CA SER A 22 -15.34 20.19 43.17
C SER A 22 -14.58 18.89 42.96
N LYS A 23 -15.04 17.80 43.58
CA LYS A 23 -14.73 16.47 43.07
C LYS A 23 -15.17 16.49 41.61
N GLU A 24 -14.21 16.43 40.69
CA GLU A 24 -14.52 16.17 39.29
C GLU A 24 -15.38 14.89 39.27
N PRO A 25 -16.49 14.90 38.51
CA PRO A 25 -17.28 13.70 38.40
C PRO A 25 -16.37 12.60 37.87
N GLU A 26 -16.19 11.53 38.66
CA GLU A 26 -15.64 10.28 38.17
C GLU A 26 -16.55 9.87 37.00
N VAL A 27 -16.01 9.98 35.78
CA VAL A 27 -16.70 9.50 34.59
C VAL A 27 -16.73 7.99 34.72
N ILE A 28 -17.80 7.45 35.30
CA ILE A 28 -18.08 6.02 35.30
C ILE A 28 -18.48 5.69 33.87
N ILE A 29 -17.51 5.22 33.08
CA ILE A 29 -17.81 4.63 31.80
C ILE A 29 -18.32 3.22 32.08
N GLU A 30 -19.63 3.03 32.03
CA GLU A 30 -20.22 1.70 32.07
C GLU A 30 -19.92 0.96 30.75
N ASN A 31 -19.56 -0.33 30.84
CA ASN A 31 -19.41 -1.28 29.73
C ASN A 31 -18.24 -1.04 28.76
N TYR A 32 -16.99 -1.13 29.25
CA TYR A 32 -15.81 -1.34 28.40
C TYR A 32 -14.99 -2.53 28.91
N SER A 33 -14.13 -3.11 28.06
CA SER A 33 -13.32 -4.26 28.45
C SER A 33 -12.26 -3.87 29.50
N ASP A 34 -12.22 -4.60 30.61
CA ASP A 34 -11.27 -4.43 31.71
C ASP A 34 -9.87 -5.01 31.41
N SER A 35 -9.73 -5.69 30.26
CA SER A 35 -8.48 -6.29 29.81
C SER A 35 -8.32 -6.13 28.29
N LEU A 36 -7.06 -6.01 27.85
CA LEU A 36 -6.74 -5.84 26.45
C LEU A 36 -5.53 -6.69 26.11
N SER A 37 -5.68 -7.62 25.18
CA SER A 37 -4.60 -8.51 24.76
C SER A 37 -4.40 -8.52 23.26
N GLY A 38 -3.27 -9.03 22.80
CA GLY A 38 -3.09 -9.32 21.40
C GLY A 38 -1.63 -9.37 20.99
N TYR A 39 -1.36 -8.98 19.74
CA TYR A 39 -0.10 -9.26 19.07
C TYR A 39 0.50 -8.00 18.44
N ILE A 40 1.80 -8.02 18.19
CA ILE A 40 2.50 -6.97 17.44
C ILE A 40 2.99 -7.59 16.14
N PHE A 41 2.70 -6.94 15.01
CA PHE A 41 3.07 -7.48 13.70
C PHE A 41 3.57 -6.42 12.71
N LYS A 42 4.87 -6.54 12.44
CA LYS A 42 5.56 -6.10 11.21
C LYS A 42 6.21 -7.30 10.51
N GLY A 43 5.96 -8.51 11.01
CA GLY A 43 7.01 -9.42 11.43
C GLY A 43 7.04 -9.46 12.97
N PRO A 44 7.15 -10.63 13.61
CA PRO A 44 7.05 -10.74 15.06
C PRO A 44 8.13 -9.90 15.75
N PHE A 45 7.70 -9.02 16.65
CA PHE A 45 8.57 -8.33 17.59
C PHE A 45 9.17 -9.32 18.58
N GLN A 46 10.46 -9.15 18.84
CA GLN A 46 11.21 -10.07 19.70
C GLN A 46 10.86 -9.88 21.18
N LYS A 47 11.11 -10.91 21.98
CA LYS A 47 11.13 -10.79 23.44
C LYS A 47 11.96 -9.57 23.87
N GLY A 48 11.43 -8.81 24.82
CA GLY A 48 12.03 -7.54 25.26
C GLY A 48 11.45 -6.30 24.60
N ALA A 49 10.59 -6.44 23.59
CA ALA A 49 9.80 -5.32 23.07
C ALA A 49 8.94 -4.70 24.19
N LYS A 50 8.79 -3.37 24.17
CA LYS A 50 8.00 -2.61 25.14
C LYS A 50 6.66 -2.23 24.53
N VAL A 51 5.57 -2.47 25.25
CA VAL A 51 4.22 -2.01 24.86
C VAL A 51 3.72 -1.06 25.93
N CYS A 52 3.26 0.11 25.52
CA CYS A 52 2.66 1.10 26.41
C CYS A 52 1.20 1.37 26.00
N LEU A 53 0.31 1.40 26.99
CA LEU A 53 -1.08 1.80 26.90
C LEU A 53 -1.22 3.21 27.48
N GLN A 54 -1.71 4.14 26.66
CA GLN A 54 -1.96 5.52 27.04
C GLN A 54 -3.45 5.83 26.88
N VAL A 55 -4.14 6.16 27.96
CA VAL A 55 -5.54 6.64 27.90
C VAL A 55 -5.58 7.98 27.16
N LEU A 56 -6.56 8.15 26.29
CA LEU A 56 -6.80 9.37 25.51
C LEU A 56 -8.20 9.93 25.80
N ASN A 57 -8.38 11.24 25.86
CA ASN A 57 -9.73 11.83 25.93
C ASN A 57 -10.47 11.76 24.58
N ASP A 58 -11.70 12.29 24.53
CA ASP A 58 -12.55 12.31 23.33
C ASP A 58 -11.98 13.11 22.14
N ASN A 59 -10.90 13.88 22.36
CA ASN A 59 -10.16 14.58 21.30
C ASN A 59 -8.85 13.85 20.92
N LEU A 60 -8.69 12.59 21.36
CA LEU A 60 -7.49 11.78 21.19
C LEU A 60 -6.23 12.39 21.81
N VAL A 61 -6.38 13.22 22.85
CA VAL A 61 -5.25 13.80 23.59
C VAL A 61 -4.92 12.90 24.79
N PRO A 62 -3.63 12.56 25.02
CA PRO A 62 -3.21 11.77 26.17
C PRO A 62 -3.67 12.33 27.51
N VAL A 63 -4.17 11.44 28.38
CA VAL A 63 -4.58 11.74 29.75
C VAL A 63 -3.84 10.82 30.72
N GLY A 64 -3.28 11.39 31.78
CA GLY A 64 -2.54 10.62 32.79
C GLY A 64 -1.21 10.08 32.27
N LYS A 65 -0.67 9.07 32.95
CA LYS A 65 0.60 8.41 32.58
C LYS A 65 0.32 7.12 31.82
N PRO A 66 1.19 6.73 30.88
CA PRO A 66 1.05 5.44 30.21
C PRO A 66 1.42 4.29 31.16
N GLU A 67 0.68 3.20 31.05
CA GLU A 67 1.05 1.91 31.62
C GLU A 67 1.89 1.14 30.61
N CYS A 68 3.02 0.55 31.00
CA CYS A 68 3.87 -0.17 30.05
C CYS A 68 4.27 -1.55 30.58
N LEU A 69 4.36 -2.52 29.67
CA LEU A 69 4.84 -3.87 29.90
C LEU A 69 5.97 -4.22 28.94
N ILE A 70 6.68 -5.31 29.24
CA ILE A 70 7.68 -5.92 28.37
C ILE A 70 7.13 -7.24 27.85
N VAL A 71 7.24 -7.46 26.54
CA VAL A 71 6.86 -8.71 25.89
C VAL A 71 7.81 -9.82 26.33
N GLU A 72 7.27 -10.90 26.86
CA GLU A 72 8.04 -11.99 27.47
C GLU A 72 8.32 -13.18 26.54
N ASN A 73 7.72 -13.17 25.34
CA ASN A 73 7.79 -14.25 24.36
C ASN A 73 8.19 -13.73 22.96
N ASP A 74 8.64 -14.64 22.10
CA ASP A 74 9.01 -14.31 20.71
C ASP A 74 7.82 -14.36 19.73
N LEU A 75 6.60 -14.59 20.24
CA LEU A 75 5.36 -14.55 19.46
C LEU A 75 4.69 -13.17 19.52
N SER A 76 5.34 -12.20 20.18
CA SER A 76 4.89 -10.81 20.28
C SER A 76 3.55 -10.62 20.99
N HIS A 77 3.13 -11.59 21.80
CA HIS A 77 1.89 -11.51 22.55
C HIS A 77 2.03 -10.63 23.80
N PHE A 78 1.06 -9.74 24.02
CA PHE A 78 0.94 -8.91 25.22
C PHE A 78 -0.46 -8.97 25.83
N LYS A 79 -0.56 -8.61 27.12
CA LYS A 79 -1.84 -8.50 27.83
C LYS A 79 -1.78 -7.45 28.93
N PHE A 80 -2.72 -6.51 28.90
CA PHE A 80 -3.06 -5.61 29.98
C PHE A 80 -4.29 -6.15 30.73
N VAL A 81 -4.33 -5.96 32.03
CA VAL A 81 -5.43 -6.35 32.94
C VAL A 81 -5.75 -5.19 33.86
N ASP A 82 -6.97 -5.18 34.42
CA ASP A 82 -7.44 -4.15 35.34
C ASP A 82 -7.28 -2.72 34.79
N ILE A 83 -7.60 -2.55 33.49
CA ILE A 83 -7.45 -1.27 32.79
C ILE A 83 -8.39 -0.23 33.43
N ASN A 84 -7.81 0.73 34.14
CA ASN A 84 -8.54 1.85 34.71
C ASN A 84 -8.45 3.05 33.77
N ALA A 85 -9.41 3.17 32.86
CA ALA A 85 -9.42 4.22 31.85
C ALA A 85 -10.52 5.26 32.13
N SER A 86 -10.15 6.53 32.13
CA SER A 86 -11.07 7.67 32.23
C SER A 86 -11.78 7.99 30.90
N SER A 87 -11.49 7.24 29.85
CA SER A 87 -12.02 7.32 28.49
C SER A 87 -11.89 5.95 27.83
N THR A 88 -12.75 5.62 26.85
CA THR A 88 -12.65 4.34 26.14
C THR A 88 -11.59 4.31 25.06
N TYR A 89 -11.07 5.48 24.66
CA TYR A 89 -9.98 5.55 23.71
C TYR A 89 -8.64 5.33 24.39
N VAL A 90 -7.88 4.34 23.92
CA VAL A 90 -6.50 4.11 24.32
C VAL A 90 -5.58 4.05 23.11
N LEU A 91 -4.37 4.60 23.26
CA LEU A 91 -3.28 4.46 22.31
C LEU A 91 -2.31 3.39 22.81
N LEU A 92 -2.19 2.31 22.06
CA LEU A 92 -1.10 1.37 22.23
C LEU A 92 0.11 1.82 21.42
N THR A 93 1.29 1.77 22.02
CA THR A 93 2.58 1.98 21.34
C THR A 93 3.50 0.82 21.65
N ALA A 94 3.83 0.01 20.63
CA ALA A 94 4.82 -1.05 20.73
C ALA A 94 6.15 -0.58 20.15
N SER A 95 7.26 -0.88 20.83
CA SER A 95 8.61 -0.55 20.36
C SER A 95 9.58 -1.68 20.66
N GLY A 96 10.32 -2.13 19.65
CA GLY A 96 11.30 -3.21 19.81
C GLY A 96 11.92 -3.66 18.50
N ASN A 97 12.87 -4.58 18.60
CA ASN A 97 13.42 -5.26 17.43
C ASN A 97 12.38 -6.27 16.90
N PHE A 98 12.41 -6.52 15.61
CA PHE A 98 11.48 -7.39 14.91
C PHE A 98 12.23 -8.39 14.03
N PHE A 99 11.56 -9.50 13.70
CA PHE A 99 12.07 -10.42 12.70
C PHE A 99 11.89 -9.80 11.31
N ASN A 100 13.00 -9.58 10.58
CA ASN A 100 12.98 -9.15 9.19
C ASN A 100 12.79 -10.39 8.31
N GLU A 101 11.61 -10.48 7.72
CA GLU A 101 11.15 -11.64 6.98
C GLU A 101 11.79 -11.74 5.58
N TYR A 102 12.41 -10.66 5.09
CA TYR A 102 13.20 -10.70 3.86
C TYR A 102 14.61 -11.22 4.11
N SER A 103 15.33 -10.64 5.07
CA SER A 103 16.72 -11.04 5.37
C SER A 103 16.82 -12.31 6.20
N ASN A 104 15.70 -12.79 6.76
CA ASN A 104 15.63 -13.93 7.68
C ASN A 104 16.49 -13.72 8.94
N THR A 105 16.52 -12.51 9.47
CA THR A 105 17.32 -12.13 10.64
C THR A 105 16.54 -11.19 11.56
N ILE A 106 17.00 -11.06 12.81
CA ILE A 106 16.49 -10.00 13.68
C ILE A 106 16.98 -8.64 13.18
N SER A 107 16.12 -7.63 13.30
CA SER A 107 16.40 -6.24 12.94
C SER A 107 17.58 -5.69 13.73
N ASP A 108 18.41 -4.89 13.06
CA ASP A 108 19.58 -4.20 13.64
C ASP A 108 19.22 -2.96 14.48
N ASP A 109 17.96 -2.53 14.43
CA ASP A 109 17.41 -1.44 15.22
C ASP A 109 15.93 -1.72 15.55
N THR A 110 15.35 -0.91 16.43
CA THR A 110 13.97 -1.01 16.92
C THR A 110 12.99 -0.32 15.97
N LEU A 111 11.77 -0.83 15.78
CA LEU A 111 10.67 -0.10 15.15
C LEU A 111 9.61 0.22 16.21
N SER A 112 8.90 1.35 16.06
CA SER A 112 7.75 1.68 16.88
C SER A 112 6.48 1.68 16.03
N LEU A 113 5.41 1.05 16.53
CA LEU A 113 4.10 0.96 15.90
C LEU A 113 3.00 1.34 16.88
N ARG A 114 1.88 1.83 16.35
CA ARG A 114 0.76 2.33 17.15
C ARG A 114 -0.58 1.69 16.76
N ALA A 115 -1.50 1.64 17.71
CA ALA A 115 -2.90 1.29 17.47
C ALA A 115 -3.81 2.13 18.37
N LEU A 116 -4.79 2.80 17.76
CA LEU A 116 -5.86 3.48 18.48
C LEU A 116 -7.02 2.51 18.68
N VAL A 117 -7.40 2.25 19.93
CA VAL A 117 -8.41 1.26 20.31
C VAL A 117 -9.56 1.95 21.04
N ASP A 118 -10.80 1.61 20.69
CA ASP A 118 -11.98 1.90 21.51
C ASP A 118 -12.31 0.65 22.36
N LEU A 119 -12.11 0.74 23.68
CA LEU A 119 -12.30 -0.37 24.62
C LEU A 119 -13.76 -0.86 24.70
N LYS A 120 -14.72 -0.14 24.11
CA LYS A 120 -16.12 -0.60 23.97
C LYS A 120 -16.25 -1.70 22.93
N ASP A 121 -15.50 -1.58 21.85
CA ASP A 121 -15.62 -2.44 20.68
C ASP A 121 -14.58 -3.57 20.70
N HIS A 122 -13.47 -3.39 21.42
CA HIS A 122 -12.32 -4.28 21.35
C HIS A 122 -11.77 -4.66 22.73
N SER A 123 -11.64 -5.97 22.95
CA SER A 123 -10.84 -6.60 24.04
C SER A 123 -9.58 -7.28 23.51
N LYS A 124 -9.44 -7.33 22.18
CA LYS A 124 -8.29 -7.84 21.45
C LYS A 124 -7.80 -6.83 20.44
N VAL A 125 -6.50 -6.79 20.20
CA VAL A 125 -5.91 -5.85 19.25
C VAL A 125 -4.56 -6.32 18.71
N THR A 126 -4.37 -6.12 17.41
CA THR A 126 -3.10 -6.24 16.72
C THR A 126 -2.48 -4.86 16.52
N ILE A 127 -1.27 -4.65 17.05
CA ILE A 127 -0.46 -3.46 16.76
C ILE A 127 0.36 -3.75 15.51
N SER A 128 0.03 -3.11 14.39
CA SER A 128 0.67 -3.34 13.10
C SER A 128 0.96 -2.05 12.33
N LEU A 129 1.62 -2.17 11.17
CA LEU A 129 1.75 -1.08 10.22
C LEU A 129 0.39 -0.48 9.83
N VAL A 130 -0.61 -1.35 9.65
CA VAL A 130 -1.97 -0.97 9.26
C VAL A 130 -2.63 -0.13 10.35
N THR A 131 -2.59 -0.58 11.60
CA THR A 131 -3.22 0.17 12.71
C THR A 131 -2.52 1.50 12.98
N ASP A 132 -1.24 1.61 12.67
CA ASP A 132 -0.49 2.86 12.83
C ASP A 132 -0.86 3.86 11.72
N MET A 133 -1.02 3.38 10.48
CA MET A 133 -1.59 4.16 9.37
C MET A 133 -3.01 4.64 9.69
N LEU A 134 -3.87 3.77 10.22
CA LEU A 134 -5.22 4.13 10.64
C LEU A 134 -5.20 5.16 11.76
N TYR A 135 -4.32 5.03 12.75
CA TYR A 135 -4.17 6.03 13.82
C TYR A 135 -3.80 7.40 13.27
N ALA A 136 -2.75 7.48 12.43
CA ALA A 136 -2.31 8.76 11.84
C ALA A 136 -3.45 9.42 11.04
N ARG A 137 -4.14 8.65 10.20
CA ARG A 137 -5.25 9.16 9.38
C ARG A 137 -6.47 9.55 10.20
N THR A 138 -6.78 8.80 11.25
CA THR A 138 -7.85 9.13 12.21
C THR A 138 -7.57 10.47 12.88
N LEU A 139 -6.33 10.69 13.34
CA LEU A 139 -5.94 11.93 14.00
C LEU A 139 -6.07 13.16 13.08
N THR A 140 -5.77 13.00 11.78
CA THR A 140 -6.00 14.04 10.77
C THR A 140 -7.47 14.46 10.68
N TYR A 141 -8.40 13.51 10.76
CA TYR A 141 -9.83 13.82 10.77
C TYR A 141 -10.32 14.39 12.10
N VAL A 142 -9.82 13.91 13.24
CA VAL A 142 -10.14 14.51 14.55
C VAL A 142 -9.72 15.98 14.61
N ARG A 143 -8.55 16.32 14.07
CA ARG A 143 -8.10 17.72 13.91
C ARG A 143 -9.00 18.57 12.99
N LYS A 144 -9.82 17.93 12.15
CA LYS A 144 -10.84 18.55 11.31
C LYS A 144 -12.24 18.54 11.97
N ASN A 145 -12.30 18.38 13.30
CA ASN A 145 -13.51 18.36 14.13
C ASN A 145 -14.46 17.17 13.88
N TYR A 146 -13.96 16.06 13.35
CA TYR A 146 -14.71 14.79 13.37
C TYR A 146 -14.61 14.15 14.75
N THR A 147 -15.64 13.43 15.18
CA THR A 147 -15.51 12.58 16.38
C THR A 147 -14.53 11.42 16.10
N PRO A 148 -13.84 10.87 17.12
CA PRO A 148 -12.91 9.77 16.90
C PRO A 148 -13.51 8.58 16.14
N SER A 149 -14.73 8.15 16.49
CA SER A 149 -15.43 7.07 15.79
C SER A 149 -15.70 7.40 14.32
N GLN A 150 -16.18 8.61 14.00
CA GLN A 150 -16.42 9.03 12.60
C GLN A 150 -15.12 9.13 11.80
N ALA A 151 -14.07 9.68 12.42
CA ALA A 151 -12.74 9.81 11.85
C ALA A 151 -12.14 8.43 11.55
N HIS A 152 -12.25 7.49 12.50
CA HIS A 152 -11.74 6.14 12.37
C HIS A 152 -12.47 5.37 11.27
N LYS A 153 -13.81 5.42 11.24
CA LYS A 153 -14.61 4.79 10.17
C LYS A 153 -14.23 5.33 8.77
N LYS A 154 -13.91 6.61 8.64
CA LYS A 154 -13.41 7.18 7.38
C LYS A 154 -12.04 6.63 6.99
N ALA A 155 -11.09 6.59 7.94
CA ALA A 155 -9.75 6.05 7.70
C ALA A 155 -9.80 4.57 7.28
N VAL A 156 -10.66 3.77 7.94
CA VAL A 156 -10.89 2.35 7.57
C VAL A 156 -11.47 2.24 6.17
N ALA A 157 -12.47 3.05 5.81
CA ALA A 157 -13.05 3.03 4.47
C ALA A 157 -12.04 3.39 3.38
N GLU A 158 -11.20 4.41 3.62
CA GLU A 158 -10.11 4.79 2.72
C GLU A 158 -9.09 3.66 2.56
N LEU A 159 -8.65 3.04 3.65
CA LEU A 159 -7.71 1.93 3.60
C LEU A 159 -8.29 0.70 2.88
N CYS A 160 -9.52 0.31 3.21
CA CYS A 160 -10.20 -0.81 2.55
C CYS A 160 -10.30 -0.59 1.04
N ALA A 161 -10.56 0.64 0.60
CA ALA A 161 -10.61 0.99 -0.81
C ALA A 161 -9.28 0.78 -1.54
N LEU A 162 -8.12 0.85 -0.85
CA LEU A 162 -6.79 0.62 -1.44
C LEU A 162 -6.47 -0.85 -1.70
N TYR A 163 -7.14 -1.76 -0.98
CA TYR A 163 -6.83 -3.19 -1.00
C TYR A 163 -8.04 -4.04 -1.43
N GLY A 164 -9.14 -3.42 -1.85
CA GLY A 164 -10.34 -4.11 -2.34
C GLY A 164 -11.18 -4.78 -1.25
N TYR A 165 -11.10 -4.31 0.00
CA TYR A 165 -11.88 -4.84 1.13
C TYR A 165 -13.23 -4.12 1.29
N ASN A 166 -14.19 -4.80 1.93
CA ASN A 166 -15.44 -4.17 2.37
C ASN A 166 -15.26 -3.61 3.78
N SER A 167 -15.25 -2.29 3.91
CA SER A 167 -15.06 -1.59 5.19
C SER A 167 -16.12 -1.88 6.26
N GLU A 168 -17.29 -2.39 5.90
CA GLU A 168 -18.32 -2.78 6.88
C GLU A 168 -18.10 -4.16 7.48
N ALA A 169 -17.28 -5.00 6.84
CA ALA A 169 -17.03 -6.39 7.23
C ALA A 169 -15.57 -6.65 7.66
N THR A 170 -14.74 -5.60 7.72
CA THR A 170 -13.31 -5.71 8.00
C THR A 170 -12.97 -5.08 9.34
N ASP A 171 -12.29 -5.87 10.18
CA ASP A 171 -11.69 -5.43 11.43
C ASP A 171 -10.17 -5.66 11.35
N PHE A 172 -9.39 -4.58 11.48
CA PHE A 172 -7.94 -4.63 11.43
C PHE A 172 -7.28 -4.80 12.81
N TYR A 173 -8.09 -4.84 13.86
CA TYR A 173 -7.64 -4.90 15.25
C TYR A 173 -7.74 -6.33 15.79
N ASP A 174 -8.86 -7.03 15.64
CA ASP A 174 -9.00 -8.42 16.11
C ASP A 174 -8.50 -9.45 15.08
N ILE A 175 -7.19 -9.40 14.80
CA ILE A 175 -6.51 -10.36 13.91
C ILE A 175 -5.80 -11.43 14.74
N ASP A 176 -6.21 -12.68 14.55
CA ASP A 176 -5.58 -13.85 15.15
C ASP A 176 -4.61 -14.52 14.17
N PHE A 177 -3.31 -14.26 14.34
CA PHE A 177 -2.25 -14.84 13.50
C PHE A 177 -2.13 -16.37 13.62
N MET A 178 -2.68 -16.95 14.67
CA MET A 178 -2.58 -18.39 14.96
C MET A 178 -3.78 -19.17 14.44
N ASN A 179 -4.72 -18.51 13.76
CA ASN A 179 -5.96 -19.11 13.32
C ASN A 179 -6.16 -18.94 11.81
N TYR A 180 -6.35 -20.07 11.12
CA TYR A 180 -6.50 -20.19 9.67
C TYR A 180 -7.61 -19.33 9.06
N TYR A 181 -8.62 -18.94 9.84
CA TYR A 181 -9.81 -18.25 9.35
C TYR A 181 -9.71 -16.71 9.36
N TYR A 182 -8.62 -16.12 9.87
CA TYR A 182 -8.51 -14.66 10.04
C TYR A 182 -7.68 -13.96 8.96
N GLN A 183 -8.11 -12.72 8.67
CA GLN A 183 -7.67 -11.83 7.60
C GLN A 183 -6.24 -11.30 7.83
N ASN A 184 -5.22 -12.16 7.83
CA ASN A 184 -3.82 -11.75 8.01
C ASN A 184 -3.16 -11.29 6.69
N GLU A 185 -3.84 -11.41 5.54
CA GLU A 185 -3.28 -11.11 4.22
C GLU A 185 -2.82 -9.66 4.13
N LEU A 186 -3.63 -8.71 4.61
CA LEU A 186 -3.28 -7.29 4.53
C LEU A 186 -2.03 -6.95 5.35
N LEU A 187 -1.88 -7.54 6.54
CA LEU A 187 -0.77 -7.22 7.43
C LEU A 187 0.54 -7.78 6.88
N VAL A 188 0.49 -8.97 6.30
CA VAL A 188 1.62 -9.60 5.63
C VAL A 188 1.96 -8.87 4.33
N ALA A 189 0.97 -8.46 3.53
CA ALA A 189 1.16 -7.63 2.33
C ALA A 189 1.77 -6.26 2.67
N ALA A 190 1.27 -5.59 3.72
CA ALA A 190 1.81 -4.32 4.19
C ALA A 190 3.26 -4.48 4.69
N SER A 191 3.57 -5.57 5.40
CA SER A 191 4.96 -5.88 5.78
C SER A 191 5.84 -6.04 4.55
N PHE A 192 5.43 -6.87 3.58
CA PHE A 192 6.17 -7.11 2.35
C PHE A 192 6.44 -5.81 1.58
N PHE A 193 5.42 -4.94 1.45
CA PHE A 193 5.55 -3.61 0.83
C PHE A 193 6.54 -2.70 1.57
N VAL A 194 6.53 -2.69 2.90
CA VAL A 194 7.43 -1.85 3.68
C VAL A 194 8.87 -2.39 3.69
N VAL A 195 9.04 -3.72 3.73
CA VAL A 195 10.37 -4.32 3.64
C VAL A 195 10.98 -4.04 2.28
N ASN A 196 10.29 -4.30 1.16
CA ASN A 196 10.73 -3.97 -0.19
C ASN A 196 12.23 -4.24 -0.44
N LYS A 197 12.67 -5.49 -0.17
CA LYS A 197 14.08 -5.95 -0.23
C LYS A 197 15.06 -5.35 0.78
N ALA A 198 14.60 -4.60 1.76
CA ALA A 198 15.46 -3.98 2.75
C ALA A 198 15.85 -4.97 3.86
N SER A 199 17.15 -5.26 3.97
CA SER A 199 17.71 -5.99 5.12
C SER A 199 18.02 -5.07 6.31
N ASN A 200 18.17 -3.76 6.08
CA ASN A 200 18.53 -2.77 7.10
C ASN A 200 17.29 -2.07 7.68
N THR A 201 17.21 -1.95 9.00
CA THR A 201 16.04 -1.37 9.69
C THR A 201 15.81 0.10 9.36
N ALA A 202 16.86 0.90 9.13
CA ALA A 202 16.70 2.31 8.78
C ALA A 202 15.97 2.48 7.44
N VAL A 203 16.20 1.59 6.48
CA VAL A 203 15.49 1.59 5.19
C VAL A 203 14.04 1.14 5.39
N VAL A 204 13.80 0.08 6.20
CA VAL A 204 12.45 -0.37 6.55
C VAL A 204 11.64 0.76 7.21
N LYS A 205 12.24 1.47 8.19
CA LYS A 205 11.65 2.66 8.83
C LYS A 205 11.36 3.76 7.82
N SER A 206 12.33 4.05 6.94
CA SER A 206 12.18 5.08 5.92
C SER A 206 10.99 4.77 5.02
N ASN A 207 10.91 3.54 4.48
CA ASN A 207 9.80 3.06 3.65
C ASN A 207 8.46 3.10 4.38
N PHE A 208 8.44 2.76 5.67
CA PHE A 208 7.21 2.84 6.45
C PHE A 208 6.76 4.29 6.68
N ASN A 209 7.65 5.17 7.15
CA ASN A 209 7.32 6.56 7.45
C ASN A 209 6.84 7.30 6.20
N ALA A 210 7.47 7.00 5.07
CA ALA A 210 7.06 7.35 3.74
C ALA A 210 5.60 6.97 3.42
N LEU A 211 5.28 5.68 3.53
CA LEU A 211 3.95 5.13 3.27
C LEU A 211 2.90 5.72 4.23
N LEU A 212 3.27 5.82 5.51
CA LEU A 212 2.47 6.40 6.57
C LEU A 212 2.10 7.84 6.25
N LYS A 213 3.08 8.63 5.81
CA LYS A 213 2.88 10.04 5.48
C LYS A 213 1.96 10.24 4.28
N ASP A 214 2.17 9.46 3.24
CA ASP A 214 1.34 9.47 2.02
C ASP A 214 -0.13 9.20 2.36
N PHE A 215 -0.37 8.11 3.09
CA PHE A 215 -1.72 7.76 3.56
C PHE A 215 -2.31 8.78 4.53
N GLU A 216 -1.52 9.33 5.45
CA GLU A 216 -1.96 10.38 6.38
C GLU A 216 -2.51 11.61 5.64
N ASP A 217 -1.89 12.00 4.52
CA ASP A 217 -2.20 13.23 3.79
C ASP A 217 -3.55 13.16 3.08
N ASN A 218 -3.79 12.12 2.29
CA ASN A 218 -4.96 12.05 1.41
C ASN A 218 -5.78 10.75 1.53
N GLY A 219 -5.39 9.81 2.39
CA GLY A 219 -6.06 8.50 2.52
C GLY A 219 -5.74 7.56 1.36
N LYS A 220 -4.69 7.85 0.59
CA LYS A 220 -4.23 7.06 -0.54
C LYS A 220 -2.77 6.67 -0.35
N VAL A 221 -2.34 5.69 -1.12
CA VAL A 221 -0.93 5.36 -1.28
C VAL A 221 -0.65 5.64 -2.74
N ASP A 222 -0.30 6.88 -3.07
CA ASP A 222 -0.16 7.40 -4.43
C ASP A 222 1.23 8.03 -4.72
N ASP A 223 2.20 7.86 -3.82
CA ASP A 223 3.60 8.18 -4.08
C ASP A 223 4.17 7.30 -5.21
N LYS A 224 4.32 7.92 -6.40
CA LYS A 224 4.76 7.28 -7.64
C LYS A 224 6.11 6.58 -7.50
N ASP A 225 7.08 7.18 -6.83
CA ASP A 225 8.43 6.63 -6.71
C ASP A 225 8.40 5.34 -5.89
N ARG A 226 7.57 5.29 -4.86
CA ARG A 226 7.42 4.12 -3.98
C ARG A 226 6.63 3.01 -4.63
N ILE A 227 5.54 3.34 -5.30
CA ILE A 227 4.77 2.36 -6.08
C ILE A 227 5.67 1.76 -7.16
N THR A 228 6.44 2.60 -7.86
CA THR A 228 7.41 2.16 -8.88
C THR A 228 8.47 1.25 -8.26
N SER A 229 9.10 1.68 -7.16
CA SER A 229 10.11 0.88 -6.46
C SER A 229 9.55 -0.48 -6.03
N PHE A 230 8.36 -0.52 -5.42
CA PHE A 230 7.73 -1.76 -5.00
C PHE A 230 7.43 -2.68 -6.20
N LYS A 231 6.84 -2.14 -7.27
CA LYS A 231 6.51 -2.92 -8.46
C LYS A 231 7.76 -3.45 -9.17
N THR A 232 8.85 -2.67 -9.26
CA THR A 232 10.14 -3.12 -9.81
C THR A 232 10.77 -4.22 -8.96
N ASN A 233 10.58 -4.15 -7.65
CA ASN A 233 11.11 -5.13 -6.71
C ASN A 233 10.17 -6.32 -6.48
N LEU A 234 8.96 -6.32 -7.06
CA LEU A 234 8.01 -7.40 -6.89
C LEU A 234 8.46 -8.63 -7.68
N ASP A 235 9.11 -9.57 -7.00
CA ASP A 235 9.44 -10.88 -7.52
C ASP A 235 8.63 -11.96 -6.78
N THR A 236 7.95 -12.82 -7.54
CA THR A 236 7.17 -13.93 -6.98
C THR A 236 8.01 -14.94 -6.19
N ASN A 237 9.28 -15.11 -6.55
CA ASN A 237 10.20 -16.00 -5.83
C ASN A 237 10.61 -15.40 -4.48
N GLU A 238 10.77 -14.09 -4.42
CA GLU A 238 11.07 -13.38 -3.18
C GLU A 238 9.86 -13.33 -2.27
N LEU A 239 8.66 -13.15 -2.82
CA LEU A 239 7.41 -13.29 -2.06
C LEU A 239 7.30 -14.69 -1.46
N ALA A 240 7.60 -15.74 -2.24
CA ALA A 240 7.61 -17.12 -1.73
C ALA A 240 8.66 -17.31 -0.63
N SER A 241 9.86 -16.73 -0.78
CA SER A 241 10.94 -16.82 0.21
C SER A 241 10.60 -16.06 1.50
N PHE A 242 10.00 -14.87 1.39
CA PHE A 242 9.50 -14.07 2.50
C PHE A 242 8.46 -14.84 3.32
N ILE A 243 7.51 -15.49 2.65
CA ILE A 243 6.50 -16.32 3.31
C ILE A 243 7.12 -17.56 3.95
N LEU A 244 8.10 -18.18 3.28
CA LEU A 244 8.83 -19.32 3.84
C LEU A 244 9.59 -18.94 5.12
N ASN A 245 10.22 -17.76 5.16
CA ASN A 245 10.90 -17.26 6.33
C ASN A 245 9.94 -17.07 7.52
N LEU A 246 8.76 -16.50 7.28
CA LEU A 246 7.70 -16.39 8.30
C LEU A 246 7.26 -17.78 8.79
N LYS A 247 6.99 -18.70 7.87
CA LYS A 247 6.61 -20.09 8.21
C LYS A 247 7.63 -20.76 9.12
N ASN A 248 8.91 -20.67 8.74
CA ASN A 248 9.99 -21.26 9.51
C ASN A 248 10.10 -20.60 10.89
N TYR A 249 10.01 -19.26 10.96
CA TYR A 249 10.07 -18.54 12.24
C TYR A 249 9.02 -19.03 13.24
N TYR A 250 7.75 -19.14 12.82
CA TYR A 250 6.69 -19.62 13.70
C TYR A 250 6.81 -21.11 14.01
N ALA A 251 7.19 -21.93 13.02
CA ALA A 251 7.41 -23.37 13.21
C ALA A 251 8.51 -23.65 14.24
N ASP A 252 9.61 -22.89 14.22
CA ASP A 252 10.71 -22.97 15.19
C ASP A 252 10.26 -22.62 16.62
N LYS A 253 9.14 -21.91 16.77
CA LYS A 253 8.50 -21.58 18.05
C LYS A 253 7.33 -22.50 18.39
N GLY A 254 7.15 -23.58 17.64
CA GLY A 254 6.10 -24.57 17.86
C GLY A 254 4.69 -24.06 17.54
N GLN A 255 4.57 -23.03 16.69
CA GLN A 255 3.28 -22.47 16.27
C GLN A 255 3.08 -22.67 14.76
N PRO A 256 1.85 -22.98 14.30
CA PRO A 256 1.56 -22.98 12.88
C PRO A 256 1.54 -21.54 12.35
N PHE A 257 2.02 -21.36 11.12
CA PHE A 257 1.76 -20.15 10.34
C PHE A 257 0.97 -20.52 9.10
N TYR A 258 -0.23 -19.97 9.00
CA TYR A 258 -1.10 -20.18 7.86
C TYR A 258 -0.76 -19.18 6.76
N GLU A 259 -0.45 -19.70 5.57
CA GLU A 259 -0.06 -18.88 4.44
C GLU A 259 -1.24 -18.02 3.96
N PRO A 260 -1.10 -16.67 3.98
CA PRO A 260 -2.12 -15.78 3.47
C PRO A 260 -2.25 -15.86 1.94
N GLU A 261 -3.46 -15.63 1.42
CA GLU A 261 -3.72 -15.50 -0.03
C GLU A 261 -3.32 -14.10 -0.53
N LEU A 262 -2.01 -13.82 -0.58
CA LEU A 262 -1.50 -12.47 -0.88
C LEU A 262 -1.72 -12.01 -2.32
N LYS A 263 -1.98 -12.93 -3.25
CA LYS A 263 -2.10 -12.57 -4.68
C LYS A 263 -3.28 -11.65 -4.92
N SER A 264 -4.43 -11.89 -4.28
CA SER A 264 -5.59 -11.02 -4.38
C SER A 264 -5.33 -9.63 -3.81
N VAL A 265 -4.75 -9.54 -2.61
CA VAL A 265 -4.46 -8.26 -1.93
C VAL A 265 -3.43 -7.44 -2.71
N LEU A 266 -2.33 -8.07 -3.13
CA LEU A 266 -1.32 -7.42 -3.95
C LEU A 266 -1.87 -7.05 -5.32
N GLY A 267 -2.68 -7.91 -5.94
CA GLY A 267 -3.36 -7.62 -7.20
C GLY A 267 -4.35 -6.45 -7.10
N ALA A 268 -5.11 -6.36 -6.02
CA ALA A 268 -6.03 -5.25 -5.76
C ALA A 268 -5.24 -3.95 -5.59
N PHE A 269 -4.23 -3.94 -4.72
CA PHE A 269 -3.35 -2.78 -4.53
C PHE A 269 -2.70 -2.34 -5.84
N LEU A 270 -2.16 -3.28 -6.60
CA LEU A 270 -1.52 -3.00 -7.88
C LEU A 270 -2.50 -2.54 -8.95
N SER A 271 -3.75 -3.02 -8.94
CA SER A 271 -4.76 -2.63 -9.93
C SER A 271 -5.33 -1.23 -9.68
N ILE A 272 -5.55 -0.88 -8.42
CA ILE A 272 -5.93 0.48 -8.01
C ILE A 272 -4.79 1.45 -8.34
N ASN A 273 -3.55 1.02 -8.10
CA ASN A 273 -2.34 1.77 -8.44
C ASN A 273 -1.85 1.52 -9.88
N SER A 274 -2.59 0.77 -10.71
CA SER A 274 -2.31 0.61 -12.14
C SER A 274 -3.15 1.56 -12.99
N LEU A 275 -4.13 2.26 -12.41
CA LEU A 275 -4.65 3.50 -13.00
C LEU A 275 -3.57 4.60 -13.05
N TYR A 276 -2.48 4.41 -12.32
CA TYR A 276 -1.18 5.03 -12.56
C TYR A 276 -0.30 3.99 -13.26
N GLU A 277 -0.59 3.77 -14.55
CA GLU A 277 0.32 3.10 -15.47
C GLU A 277 1.70 3.76 -15.32
N PHE A 278 2.72 2.94 -15.12
CA PHE A 278 4.10 3.40 -15.03
C PHE A 278 4.40 4.35 -16.17
N GLU A 279 4.92 5.53 -15.85
CA GLU A 279 5.80 6.24 -16.77
C GLU A 279 6.97 5.30 -17.11
N LYS A 280 6.79 4.42 -18.09
CA LYS A 280 7.93 3.90 -18.84
C LYS A 280 8.67 5.13 -19.31
N THR A 281 9.93 5.33 -19.00
CA THR A 281 10.65 6.53 -19.46
C THR A 281 11.19 6.35 -20.89
N LEU A 282 11.01 5.16 -21.47
CA LEU A 282 11.52 4.77 -22.77
C LEU A 282 10.40 4.10 -23.59
N ILE A 283 10.35 4.46 -24.87
CA ILE A 283 9.50 3.78 -25.86
C ILE A 283 10.09 2.39 -26.09
N GLU A 284 9.28 1.34 -25.90
CA GLU A 284 9.74 -0.04 -26.13
C GLU A 284 8.95 -0.71 -27.25
N TYR A 285 9.65 -1.56 -28.00
CA TYR A 285 9.09 -2.39 -29.07
C TYR A 285 9.05 -3.84 -28.58
N PRO A 286 7.95 -4.31 -27.98
CA PRO A 286 7.89 -5.65 -27.41
C PRO A 286 8.04 -6.70 -28.51
N ILE A 287 8.63 -7.86 -28.19
CA ILE A 287 8.82 -8.97 -29.17
C ILE A 287 7.48 -9.43 -29.77
N LYS A 288 6.41 -9.35 -28.97
CA LYS A 288 5.07 -9.81 -29.33
C LYS A 288 4.02 -8.94 -28.64
N ALA A 289 2.91 -8.69 -29.31
CA ALA A 289 1.65 -8.26 -28.71
C ALA A 289 0.60 -9.35 -28.98
N LYS A 290 -0.46 -9.07 -29.75
CA LYS A 290 -1.38 -10.13 -30.21
C LYS A 290 -0.67 -11.14 -31.12
N PHE A 291 0.20 -10.63 -32.00
CA PHE A 291 1.08 -11.41 -32.87
C PHE A 291 2.54 -10.98 -32.68
N PHE A 292 3.49 -11.62 -33.36
CA PHE A 292 4.88 -11.15 -33.36
C PHE A 292 4.94 -9.70 -33.88
N ASN A 293 5.76 -8.89 -33.23
CA ASN A 293 5.83 -7.46 -33.54
C ASN A 293 6.83 -7.19 -34.65
N LEU A 294 6.40 -6.56 -35.73
CA LEU A 294 7.28 -6.19 -36.85
C LEU A 294 8.29 -5.10 -36.49
N LEU A 295 8.07 -4.37 -35.40
CA LEU A 295 8.98 -3.33 -34.93
C LEU A 295 10.06 -3.88 -33.96
N SER A 296 10.00 -5.17 -33.60
CA SER A 296 10.96 -5.78 -32.67
C SER A 296 12.31 -6.05 -33.36
N ASP A 297 13.40 -5.67 -32.71
CA ASP A 297 14.77 -5.94 -33.17
C ASP A 297 15.16 -7.42 -33.15
N THR A 298 14.38 -8.23 -32.44
CA THR A 298 14.64 -9.67 -32.30
C THR A 298 13.93 -10.52 -33.36
N LEU A 299 13.10 -9.92 -34.23
CA LEU A 299 12.36 -10.67 -35.23
C LEU A 299 13.24 -10.92 -36.47
N LEU A 300 13.83 -12.12 -36.52
CA LEU A 300 14.82 -12.48 -37.54
C LEU A 300 14.22 -13.01 -38.86
N GLN A 301 12.96 -13.45 -38.86
CA GLN A 301 12.29 -14.03 -40.04
C GLN A 301 10.82 -13.63 -40.08
N ILE A 302 10.36 -13.21 -41.27
CA ILE A 302 9.00 -12.74 -41.50
C ILE A 302 8.39 -13.55 -42.65
N ASN A 303 7.21 -14.10 -42.43
CA ASN A 303 6.46 -14.90 -43.39
C ASN A 303 5.23 -14.13 -43.86
N ALA A 304 4.51 -14.67 -44.85
CA ALA A 304 3.18 -14.19 -45.20
C ALA A 304 2.18 -14.63 -44.11
N ASP A 305 2.03 -13.83 -43.05
CA ASP A 305 1.21 -14.16 -41.88
C ASP A 305 0.68 -12.89 -41.18
N SER A 306 0.00 -13.07 -40.05
CA SER A 306 -0.47 -12.04 -39.14
C SER A 306 0.62 -11.57 -38.19
N TYR A 307 0.74 -10.25 -38.07
CA TYR A 307 1.69 -9.57 -37.20
C TYR A 307 1.06 -8.40 -36.46
N SER A 308 1.77 -7.97 -35.42
CA SER A 308 1.45 -6.78 -34.64
C SER A 308 2.39 -5.65 -35.06
N ILE A 309 1.89 -4.43 -35.02
CA ILE A 309 2.67 -3.18 -35.03
C ILE A 309 2.47 -2.58 -33.66
N ALA A 310 3.33 -2.98 -32.73
CA ALA A 310 3.12 -2.77 -31.30
C ALA A 310 4.21 -1.93 -30.66
N VAL A 311 3.80 -1.04 -29.76
CA VAL A 311 4.66 -0.13 -29.03
C VAL A 311 4.15 0.01 -27.61
N ASN A 312 5.01 -0.20 -26.62
CA ASN A 312 4.71 0.26 -25.27
C ASN A 312 5.06 1.74 -25.20
N LEU A 313 4.04 2.60 -25.20
CA LEU A 313 4.23 4.05 -25.23
C LEU A 313 4.09 4.64 -23.81
N PRO A 314 5.14 5.31 -23.30
CA PRO A 314 5.08 6.17 -22.11
C PRO A 314 4.00 7.26 -22.14
N ALA A 315 3.70 7.84 -20.97
CA ALA A 315 3.00 9.13 -20.88
C ALA A 315 3.88 10.27 -21.46
N ASP A 316 3.28 11.32 -22.02
CA ASP A 316 3.95 12.50 -22.61
C ASP A 316 4.90 12.21 -23.79
N ASN A 317 4.94 10.96 -24.29
CA ASN A 317 5.64 10.58 -25.51
C ASN A 317 4.68 10.50 -26.69
N SER A 318 5.18 10.80 -27.88
CA SER A 318 4.44 10.63 -29.13
C SER A 318 5.21 9.73 -30.07
N ILE A 319 4.50 8.96 -30.89
CA ILE A 319 5.13 8.19 -31.95
C ILE A 319 4.30 8.30 -33.23
N GLN A 320 4.99 8.53 -34.34
CA GLN A 320 4.42 8.41 -35.67
C GLN A 320 5.15 7.29 -36.39
N ILE A 321 4.39 6.40 -37.01
CA ILE A 321 4.91 5.32 -37.83
C ILE A 321 4.35 5.46 -39.22
N ILE A 322 5.23 5.59 -40.20
CA ILE A 322 4.86 5.53 -41.61
C ILE A 322 5.30 4.18 -42.13
N PHE A 323 4.37 3.41 -42.69
CA PHE A 323 4.69 2.18 -43.41
C PHE A 323 4.57 2.42 -44.91
N GLU A 324 5.61 2.07 -45.65
CA GLU A 324 5.65 2.10 -47.10
C GLU A 324 5.98 0.70 -47.62
N ILE A 325 5.21 0.22 -48.60
CA ILE A 325 5.48 -1.04 -49.27
C ILE A 325 6.24 -0.79 -50.58
N ASP A 326 7.33 -1.54 -50.77
CA ASP A 326 8.09 -1.53 -52.03
C ASP A 326 7.48 -2.55 -53.01
N THR A 327 7.16 -3.75 -52.51
CA THR A 327 6.58 -4.87 -53.27
C THR A 327 5.72 -5.76 -52.37
N GLY A 328 4.75 -6.47 -52.94
CA GLY A 328 3.85 -7.38 -52.21
C GLY A 328 2.53 -6.73 -51.81
N ASP A 329 1.76 -7.43 -50.97
CA ASP A 329 0.43 -6.99 -50.52
C ASP A 329 0.31 -7.07 -48.99
N PHE A 330 -0.46 -6.16 -48.39
CA PHE A 330 -0.78 -6.21 -46.96
C PHE A 330 -2.25 -5.87 -46.71
N ALA A 331 -2.73 -6.15 -45.50
CA ALA A 331 -4.04 -5.68 -45.03
C ALA A 331 -3.97 -5.29 -43.54
N LEU A 332 -4.44 -4.08 -43.23
CA LEU A 332 -4.77 -3.70 -41.85
C LEU A 332 -6.18 -4.17 -41.51
N THR A 333 -6.33 -4.80 -40.36
CA THR A 333 -7.65 -5.18 -39.83
C THR A 333 -8.25 -4.05 -39.01
N SER A 334 -9.53 -4.17 -38.66
CA SER A 334 -10.21 -3.24 -37.76
C SER A 334 -9.80 -3.41 -36.29
N ASP A 335 -8.91 -4.36 -35.99
CA ASP A 335 -8.39 -4.60 -34.66
C ASP A 335 -7.23 -3.64 -34.39
N VAL A 336 -7.59 -2.52 -33.77
CA VAL A 336 -6.69 -1.42 -33.45
C VAL A 336 -6.86 -1.03 -31.99
N ASN A 337 -5.74 -0.90 -31.29
CA ASN A 337 -5.69 -0.42 -29.92
C ASN A 337 -4.74 0.77 -29.81
N GLY A 338 -5.29 1.95 -29.50
CA GLY A 338 -4.53 3.17 -29.20
C GLY A 338 -3.88 3.90 -30.39
N TRP A 339 -3.92 3.34 -31.60
CA TRP A 339 -3.48 3.99 -32.84
C TRP A 339 -4.61 4.74 -33.57
N LEU A 340 -4.29 5.89 -34.14
CA LEU A 340 -5.02 6.52 -35.25
C LEU A 340 -4.38 6.08 -36.56
N VAL A 341 -5.14 5.38 -37.39
CA VAL A 341 -4.74 5.06 -38.76
C VAL A 341 -5.17 6.18 -39.70
N SER A 342 -4.23 6.70 -40.48
CA SER A 342 -4.45 7.76 -41.48
C SER A 342 -3.65 7.46 -42.75
N ASP A 343 -3.89 8.24 -43.81
CA ASP A 343 -3.19 8.15 -45.11
C ASP A 343 -3.11 6.74 -45.72
N LYS A 344 -4.13 5.92 -45.44
CA LYS A 344 -4.17 4.54 -45.90
C LYS A 344 -4.38 4.48 -47.41
N THR A 345 -3.40 3.92 -48.11
CA THR A 345 -3.44 3.62 -49.54
C THR A 345 -3.08 2.16 -49.80
N ALA A 346 -3.06 1.73 -51.06
CA ALA A 346 -2.50 0.43 -51.43
C ALA A 346 -0.99 0.32 -51.12
N ASN A 347 -0.30 1.46 -51.02
CA ASN A 347 1.15 1.50 -50.90
C ASN A 347 1.65 1.77 -49.46
N GLY A 348 0.76 1.97 -48.51
CA GLY A 348 1.18 2.35 -47.15
C GLY A 348 0.08 2.93 -46.29
N PHE A 349 0.46 3.34 -45.08
CA PHE A 349 -0.39 4.01 -44.09
C PHE A 349 0.46 4.73 -43.04
N THR A 350 -0.19 5.63 -42.32
CA THR A 350 0.39 6.33 -41.16
C THR A 350 -0.34 5.91 -39.88
N LEU A 351 0.41 5.54 -38.85
CA LEU A 351 -0.08 5.37 -37.49
C LEU A 351 0.39 6.54 -36.62
N THR A 352 -0.53 7.14 -35.88
CA THR A 352 -0.22 8.17 -34.88
C THR A 352 -0.88 7.82 -33.54
N THR A 353 -0.25 8.21 -32.45
CA THR A 353 -0.73 7.92 -31.10
C THR A 353 -2.02 8.67 -30.79
N GLN A 354 -3.06 7.96 -30.28
CA GLN A 354 -4.28 8.59 -29.74
C GLN A 354 -4.39 8.51 -28.22
N ARG A 355 -3.61 7.61 -27.61
CA ARG A 355 -3.61 7.34 -26.17
C ARG A 355 -2.18 7.25 -25.71
N GLU A 356 -1.95 7.68 -24.49
CA GLU A 356 -0.65 7.66 -23.84
C GLU A 356 -0.66 6.61 -22.73
N ASN A 357 0.54 6.17 -22.32
CA ASN A 357 0.76 5.25 -21.19
C ASN A 357 0.30 3.78 -21.37
N LEU A 358 0.00 3.35 -22.60
CA LEU A 358 -0.61 2.03 -22.87
C LEU A 358 0.12 1.25 -23.99
N LEU A 359 -0.07 -0.07 -24.04
CA LEU A 359 0.38 -0.91 -25.16
C LEU A 359 -0.46 -0.61 -26.41
N LEU A 360 0.12 0.11 -27.37
CA LEU A 360 -0.48 0.32 -28.68
C LEU A 360 -0.26 -0.94 -29.53
N ASP A 361 -1.30 -1.39 -30.24
CA ASP A 361 -1.20 -2.52 -31.16
C ASP A 361 -2.11 -2.31 -32.37
N GLN A 362 -1.57 -2.61 -33.55
CA GLN A 362 -2.33 -2.65 -34.80
C GLN A 362 -2.04 -3.99 -35.46
N HIS A 363 -3.09 -4.77 -35.74
CA HIS A 363 -2.96 -6.02 -36.48
C HIS A 363 -2.80 -5.75 -37.98
N ILE A 364 -1.71 -6.28 -38.54
CA ILE A 364 -1.40 -6.27 -39.97
C ILE A 364 -1.26 -7.71 -40.47
N ILE A 365 -1.77 -7.97 -41.67
CA ILE A 365 -1.61 -9.24 -42.38
C ILE A 365 -0.71 -8.99 -43.58
N LEU A 366 0.44 -9.65 -43.62
CA LEU A 366 1.33 -9.66 -44.78
C LEU A 366 0.93 -10.81 -45.71
N LYS A 367 0.82 -10.51 -47.01
CA LYS A 367 0.39 -11.48 -48.03
C LYS A 367 1.50 -11.69 -49.05
N ASN A 368 1.57 -12.90 -49.61
CA ASN A 368 2.55 -13.28 -50.62
C ASN A 368 4.00 -12.97 -50.16
N SER A 369 4.96 -12.95 -51.08
CA SER A 369 6.29 -12.40 -50.79
C SER A 369 6.30 -10.90 -51.03
N GLY A 370 7.03 -10.16 -50.21
CA GLY A 370 7.14 -8.72 -50.39
C GLY A 370 8.22 -8.06 -49.54
N LYS A 371 8.31 -6.75 -49.69
CA LYS A 371 9.28 -5.88 -49.03
C LYS A 371 8.65 -4.54 -48.69
N GLY A 372 8.96 -4.01 -47.52
CA GLY A 372 8.49 -2.70 -47.07
C GLY A 372 9.40 -2.10 -46.00
N SER A 373 9.17 -0.83 -45.69
CA SER A 373 9.90 -0.08 -44.69
C SER A 373 8.94 0.58 -43.70
N PHE A 374 9.26 0.50 -42.41
CA PHE A 374 8.70 1.37 -41.38
C PHE A 374 9.65 2.53 -41.12
N TYR A 375 9.10 3.73 -41.07
CA TYR A 375 9.79 4.94 -40.61
C TYR A 375 9.15 5.36 -39.29
N VAL A 376 9.93 5.25 -38.23
CA VAL A 376 9.46 5.43 -36.85
C VAL A 376 10.02 6.74 -36.30
N PHE A 377 9.14 7.67 -36.01
CA PHE A 377 9.45 8.99 -35.47
C PHE A 377 9.01 9.05 -34.00
N GLU A 378 9.98 9.03 -33.09
CA GLU A 378 9.74 9.17 -31.65
C GLU A 378 9.77 10.65 -31.26
N ASN A 379 8.82 11.10 -30.44
CA ASN A 379 8.76 12.43 -29.85
C ASN A 379 8.93 13.59 -30.84
N ASN A 380 8.26 13.50 -31.99
CA ASN A 380 8.37 14.47 -33.10
C ASN A 380 9.79 14.63 -33.66
N ALA A 381 10.63 13.59 -33.55
CA ALA A 381 11.95 13.58 -34.19
C ALA A 381 11.84 13.90 -35.69
N VAL A 382 12.82 14.63 -36.21
CA VAL A 382 12.88 14.99 -37.63
C VAL A 382 13.47 13.85 -38.48
N ILE A 383 14.27 12.97 -37.86
CA ILE A 383 14.92 11.84 -38.52
C ILE A 383 14.30 10.55 -37.98
N PRO A 384 13.71 9.69 -38.83
CA PRO A 384 13.10 8.45 -38.37
C PRO A 384 14.15 7.36 -38.15
N ARG A 385 13.84 6.45 -37.24
CA ARG A 385 14.42 5.10 -37.26
C ARG A 385 13.78 4.33 -38.41
N ARG A 386 14.61 3.84 -39.34
CA ARG A 386 14.14 3.01 -40.46
C ARG A 386 14.27 1.53 -40.15
N ILE A 387 13.18 0.78 -40.28
CA ILE A 387 13.13 -0.67 -40.14
C ILE A 387 12.71 -1.25 -41.49
N VAL A 388 13.57 -2.06 -42.11
CA VAL A 388 13.26 -2.71 -43.39
C VAL A 388 12.84 -4.14 -43.13
N ILE A 389 11.70 -4.53 -43.69
CA ILE A 389 11.17 -5.89 -43.59
C ILE A 389 11.08 -6.53 -44.98
N GLU A 390 11.44 -7.81 -45.04
CA GLU A 390 11.24 -8.67 -46.20
C GLU A 390 10.52 -9.93 -45.71
N TRP A 391 9.45 -10.33 -46.40
CA TRP A 391 8.63 -11.46 -45.98
C TRP A 391 8.32 -12.42 -47.12
N GLY A 392 7.97 -13.65 -46.75
CA GLY A 392 7.50 -14.67 -47.69
C GLY A 392 8.57 -15.12 -48.70
N LEU A 393 9.84 -14.84 -48.42
CA LEU A 393 10.96 -15.39 -49.18
C LEU A 393 10.98 -16.91 -48.96
N LYS A 394 10.79 -17.67 -50.03
CA LYS A 394 11.08 -19.11 -50.00
C LYS A 394 12.58 -19.26 -49.74
N LYS A 395 12.94 -19.84 -48.60
CA LYS A 395 14.31 -20.34 -48.39
C LYS A 395 14.65 -21.43 -49.40
#